data_AF-A0A1F8NRH3-F1
#
_entry.id   AF-A0A1F8NRH3-F1
#
_cell.length_a   1.000
_cell.length_b   1.000
_cell.length_c   1.000
_cell.angle_alpha   90.00
_cell.angle_beta   90.00
_cell.angle_gamma   90.00
#
_symmetry.space_group_name_H-M   'P 1'
#
loop_
_entity.id
_entity.type
_entity.pdbx_description
1 polymer ?
#
loop_
_entity_poly.entity_id
_entity_poly.type
_entity_poly.pdbx_seq_one_letter_code
_entity_poly.pdbx_strand_id
1 'polypeptide(L)'
;MNRIGQSMGMLTRQADQAAALGSIRAGVLNAQASLLIALDDRSSGVLSRASVLLGNFNDQVSEYEHPMNSEGASMAALAAGNPEMAQSCGSHCHVGPSLTALEENRVAFTEAAQGYIPRAATEPVSLPAARSRLDQVANGVLEATDGLAKEERASLERVQAQLTAIQSSTQTLMLTSAVAAALLGLLLAITITRSITVPLANLVSISDKISTGELDTPVPVAAQDEIGELAESMERMRISIKALIERMRSRSGG
;
A
#
# COMPACT_ATOMS: atom_id res chain seq x y z
N MET A 1 5.91 14.54 0.43
CA MET A 1 6.89 13.88 1.33
C MET A 1 6.28 13.23 2.59
N ASN A 2 4.96 13.03 2.68
CA ASN A 2 4.31 12.63 3.95
C ASN A 2 4.00 11.12 4.14
N ARG A 3 3.99 10.30 3.07
CA ARG A 3 3.55 8.89 3.16
C ARG A 3 4.66 7.86 3.40
N ILE A 4 5.88 8.11 2.90
CA ILE A 4 7.01 7.17 3.06
C ILE A 4 7.52 7.19 4.52
N GLY A 5 7.57 8.36 5.16
CA GLY A 5 7.91 8.49 6.58
C GLY A 5 6.89 7.82 7.51
N GLN A 6 5.59 7.92 7.20
CA GLN A 6 4.53 7.22 7.95
C GLN A 6 4.63 5.69 7.83
N SER A 7 4.93 5.18 6.63
CA SER A 7 5.08 3.73 6.41
C SER A 7 6.31 3.16 7.11
N MET A 8 7.43 3.91 7.12
CA MET A 8 8.65 3.48 7.79
C MET A 8 8.50 3.50 9.32
N GLY A 9 7.78 4.48 9.87
CA GLY A 9 7.44 4.53 11.30
C GLY A 9 6.48 3.43 11.77
N MET A 10 5.60 2.93 10.89
CA MET A 10 4.75 1.77 11.22
C MET A 10 5.54 0.48 11.29
N LEU A 11 6.47 0.25 10.35
CA LEU A 11 7.28 -0.97 10.33
C LEU A 11 8.24 -1.05 11.53
N THR A 12 8.82 0.07 11.96
CA THR A 12 9.65 0.10 13.17
C THR A 12 8.83 -0.20 14.42
N ARG A 13 7.61 0.36 14.53
CA ARG A 13 6.72 0.09 15.68
C ARG A 13 6.28 -1.37 15.76
N GLN A 14 6.02 -2.01 14.63
CA GLN A 14 5.70 -3.45 14.61
C GLN A 14 6.88 -4.32 15.04
N ALA A 15 8.09 -4.02 14.54
CA ALA A 15 9.29 -4.74 14.97
C ALA A 15 9.51 -4.62 16.50
N ASP A 16 9.31 -3.43 17.06
CA ASP A 16 9.39 -3.18 18.49
C ASP A 16 8.28 -3.93 19.28
N GLN A 17 7.05 -3.96 18.76
CA GLN A 17 5.93 -4.70 19.36
C GLN A 17 6.17 -6.21 19.39
N ALA A 18 6.62 -6.80 18.28
CA ALA A 18 6.94 -8.22 18.21
C ALA A 18 8.09 -8.60 19.17
N ALA A 19 9.09 -7.72 19.31
CA ALA A 19 10.18 -7.91 20.26
C ALA A 19 9.69 -7.85 21.72
N ALA A 20 8.78 -6.93 22.04
CA ALA A 20 8.18 -6.82 23.37
C ALA A 20 7.31 -8.04 23.73
N LEU A 21 6.49 -8.54 22.81
CA LEU A 21 5.73 -9.77 23.02
C LEU A 21 6.65 -10.99 23.24
N GLY A 22 7.75 -11.05 22.48
CA GLY A 22 8.78 -12.07 22.66
C GLY A 22 9.45 -12.01 24.03
N SER A 23 9.74 -10.81 24.54
CA SER A 23 10.36 -10.62 25.86
C SER A 23 9.42 -11.01 27.00
N ILE A 24 8.13 -10.66 26.91
CA ILE A 24 7.08 -11.07 27.87
C ILE A 24 6.97 -12.60 27.94
N ARG A 25 6.94 -13.26 26.78
CA ARG A 25 6.88 -14.72 26.66
C ARG A 25 8.10 -15.39 27.29
N ALA A 26 9.30 -14.87 27.07
CA ALA A 26 10.50 -15.36 27.71
C ALA A 26 10.48 -15.09 29.23
N GLY A 27 9.98 -13.93 29.64
CA GLY A 27 9.86 -13.50 31.04
C GLY A 27 8.99 -14.45 31.86
N VAL A 28 7.77 -14.75 31.39
CA VAL A 28 6.84 -15.65 32.12
C VAL A 28 7.40 -17.06 32.27
N LEU A 29 8.01 -17.62 31.21
CA LEU A 29 8.60 -18.95 31.22
C LEU A 29 9.81 -19.02 32.18
N ASN A 30 10.65 -17.97 32.18
CA ASN A 30 11.82 -17.92 33.05
C ASN A 30 11.43 -17.75 34.53
N ALA A 31 10.43 -16.90 34.81
CA ALA A 31 9.89 -16.73 36.15
C ALA A 31 9.25 -18.03 36.67
N GLN A 32 8.46 -18.71 35.83
CA GLN A 32 7.82 -19.99 36.16
C GLN A 32 8.85 -21.07 36.46
N ALA A 33 9.85 -21.26 35.58
CA ALA A 33 10.88 -22.26 35.76
C ALA A 33 11.68 -22.02 37.05
N SER A 34 12.08 -20.77 37.29
CA SER A 34 12.83 -20.39 38.48
C SER A 34 12.01 -20.58 39.76
N LEU A 35 10.71 -20.28 39.71
CA LEU A 35 9.82 -20.53 40.85
C LEU A 35 9.68 -22.02 41.12
N LEU A 36 9.47 -22.86 40.10
CA LEU A 36 9.37 -24.32 40.29
C LEU A 36 10.64 -24.91 40.90
N ILE A 37 11.82 -24.45 40.45
CA ILE A 37 13.10 -24.84 41.04
C ILE A 37 13.19 -24.36 42.50
N ALA A 38 12.75 -23.13 42.79
CA ALA A 38 12.74 -22.58 44.15
C ALA A 38 11.84 -23.36 45.11
N LEU A 39 10.70 -23.88 44.62
CA LEU A 39 9.78 -24.68 45.42
C LEU A 39 10.34 -26.07 45.77
N ASP A 40 11.19 -26.61 44.90
CA ASP A 40 11.88 -27.89 45.11
C ASP A 40 13.08 -27.74 46.05
N ASP A 41 13.96 -26.77 45.78
CA ASP A 41 15.21 -26.55 46.54
C ASP A 41 15.00 -25.85 47.89
N ARG A 42 13.97 -25.00 48.02
CA ARG A 42 13.63 -24.19 49.21
C ARG A 42 14.73 -23.30 49.79
N SER A 43 15.85 -23.13 49.11
CA SER A 43 16.89 -22.21 49.59
C SER A 43 16.44 -20.76 49.44
N SER A 44 16.78 -19.93 50.44
CA SER A 44 16.44 -18.50 50.46
C SER A 44 17.00 -17.74 49.25
N GLY A 45 18.17 -18.16 48.75
CA GLY A 45 18.80 -17.59 47.55
C GLY A 45 18.01 -17.87 46.27
N VAL A 46 17.47 -19.08 46.11
CA VAL A 46 16.70 -19.46 44.93
C VAL A 46 15.29 -18.83 44.98
N LEU A 47 14.67 -18.73 46.16
CA LEU A 47 13.42 -17.99 46.36
C LEU A 47 13.55 -16.49 46.02
N SER A 48 14.67 -15.86 46.42
CA SER A 48 14.94 -14.45 46.07
C SER A 48 15.15 -14.25 44.57
N ARG A 49 15.79 -15.20 43.87
CA ARG A 49 15.91 -15.14 42.40
C ARG A 49 14.55 -15.26 41.72
N ALA A 50 13.69 -16.17 42.19
CA ALA A 50 12.35 -16.32 41.67
C ALA A 50 11.52 -15.04 41.83
N SER A 51 11.62 -14.34 42.98
CA SER A 51 10.91 -13.06 43.17
C SER A 51 11.42 -11.94 42.25
N VAL A 52 12.74 -11.88 41.99
CA VAL A 52 13.31 -10.89 41.05
C VAL A 52 12.80 -11.14 39.63
N LEU A 53 12.79 -12.39 39.18
CA LEU A 53 12.31 -12.71 37.83
C LEU A 53 10.81 -12.48 37.67
N LEU A 54 10.03 -12.70 38.73
CA LEU A 54 8.61 -12.33 38.75
C LEU A 54 8.42 -10.82 38.62
N GLY A 55 9.24 -10.03 39.32
CA GLY A 55 9.25 -8.56 39.20
C GLY A 55 9.58 -8.11 37.78
N ASN A 56 10.65 -8.65 37.19
CA ASN A 56 11.04 -8.33 35.82
C ASN A 56 9.93 -8.66 34.80
N PHE A 57 9.26 -9.81 34.95
CA PHE A 57 8.12 -10.15 34.09
C PHE A 57 6.98 -9.13 34.24
N ASN A 58 6.65 -8.75 35.47
CA ASN A 58 5.59 -7.77 35.71
C ASN A 58 5.94 -6.39 35.12
N ASP A 59 7.21 -5.97 35.24
CA ASP A 59 7.70 -4.73 34.65
C ASP A 59 7.66 -4.76 33.13
N GLN A 60 8.07 -5.88 32.50
CA GLN A 60 7.98 -6.08 31.05
C GLN A 60 6.55 -5.93 30.51
N VAL A 61 5.57 -6.52 31.19
CA VAL A 61 4.18 -6.41 30.76
C VAL A 61 3.63 -4.99 31.00
N SER A 62 3.95 -4.37 32.14
CA SER A 62 3.53 -3.00 32.46
C SER A 62 4.08 -1.98 31.45
N GLU A 63 5.34 -2.13 31.04
CA GLU A 63 5.99 -1.30 30.02
C GLU A 63 5.30 -1.43 28.65
N TYR A 64 4.77 -2.62 28.33
CA TYR A 64 4.02 -2.87 27.10
C TYR A 64 2.56 -2.38 27.16
N GLU A 65 1.89 -2.51 28.32
CA GLU A 65 0.51 -2.05 28.54
C GLU A 65 0.38 -0.52 28.50
N HIS A 66 1.32 0.21 29.07
CA HIS A 66 1.29 1.67 29.22
C HIS A 66 1.01 2.44 27.91
N PRO A 67 1.79 2.25 26.83
CA PRO A 67 1.56 2.92 25.56
C PRO A 67 0.21 2.51 24.96
N MET A 68 -0.15 1.22 24.98
CA MET A 68 -1.39 0.75 24.36
C MET A 68 -2.66 1.19 25.08
N ASN A 69 -2.66 1.32 26.40
CA ASN A 69 -3.80 1.90 27.12
C ASN A 69 -3.95 3.40 26.82
N SER A 70 -2.84 4.14 26.72
CA SER A 70 -2.89 5.57 26.41
C SER A 70 -3.30 5.87 24.96
N GLU A 71 -2.76 5.10 24.01
CA GLU A 71 -3.12 5.18 22.59
C GLU A 71 -4.53 4.65 22.35
N GLY A 72 -4.92 3.54 22.99
CA GLY A 72 -6.26 2.99 22.93
C GLY A 72 -7.33 3.95 23.47
N ALA A 73 -7.08 4.61 24.60
CA ALA A 73 -7.99 5.59 25.18
C ALA A 73 -8.15 6.83 24.29
N SER A 74 -7.05 7.34 23.73
CA SER A 74 -7.09 8.50 22.82
C SER A 74 -7.80 8.16 21.50
N MET A 75 -7.55 6.98 20.94
CA MET A 75 -8.20 6.50 19.72
C MET A 75 -9.68 6.19 19.93
N ALA A 76 -10.06 5.60 21.07
CA ALA A 76 -11.46 5.37 21.44
C ALA A 76 -12.23 6.69 21.59
N ALA A 77 -11.61 7.70 22.22
CA ALA A 77 -12.20 9.04 22.33
C ALA A 77 -12.39 9.72 20.97
N LEU A 78 -11.43 9.56 20.05
CA LEU A 78 -11.53 10.05 18.67
C LEU A 78 -12.61 9.31 17.86
N ALA A 79 -12.74 7.99 18.03
CA ALA A 79 -13.74 7.18 17.35
C ALA A 79 -15.17 7.41 17.86
N ALA A 80 -15.35 7.73 19.14
CA ALA A 80 -16.66 8.06 19.70
C ALA A 80 -17.34 9.27 19.01
N GLY A 81 -16.54 10.16 18.40
CA GLY A 81 -17.02 11.30 17.62
C GLY A 81 -17.18 11.05 16.12
N ASN A 82 -16.76 9.90 15.58
CA ASN A 82 -16.82 9.62 14.14
C ASN A 82 -17.10 8.13 13.84
N PRO A 83 -18.32 7.78 13.37
CA PRO A 83 -18.70 6.39 13.12
C PRO A 83 -17.94 5.72 11.96
N GLU A 84 -17.43 6.47 10.97
CA GLU A 84 -16.57 5.90 9.91
C GLU A 84 -15.19 5.52 10.46
N MET A 85 -14.65 6.31 11.39
CA MET A 85 -13.37 6.03 12.03
C MET A 85 -13.46 4.85 13.00
N ALA A 86 -14.60 4.71 13.69
CA ALA A 86 -14.90 3.53 14.51
C ALA A 86 -14.93 2.22 13.69
N GLN A 87 -15.43 2.25 12.45
CA GLN A 87 -15.37 1.10 11.54
C GLN A 87 -13.96 0.87 10.97
N SER A 88 -13.21 1.93 10.67
CA SER A 88 -11.87 1.83 10.07
C SER A 88 -10.80 1.39 11.07
N CYS A 89 -10.92 1.72 12.35
CA CYS A 89 -9.94 1.32 13.36
C CYS A 89 -10.00 -0.18 13.71
N GLY A 90 -11.08 -0.89 13.39
CA GLY A 90 -11.18 -2.33 13.67
C GLY A 90 -10.84 -2.68 15.12
N SER A 91 -9.97 -3.67 15.33
CA SER A 91 -9.49 -4.07 16.66
C SER A 91 -8.60 -3.04 17.38
N HIS A 92 -8.16 -1.96 16.71
CA HIS A 92 -7.29 -0.94 17.32
C HIS A 92 -8.01 0.10 18.19
N CYS A 93 -9.34 0.23 18.10
CA CYS A 93 -10.10 1.17 18.95
C CYS A 93 -10.63 0.55 20.24
N HIS A 94 -10.56 -0.78 20.37
CA HIS A 94 -10.76 -1.45 21.65
C HIS A 94 -9.37 -1.82 22.16
N VAL A 95 -9.10 -1.54 23.43
CA VAL A 95 -8.08 -2.31 24.16
C VAL A 95 -8.51 -3.77 23.98
N GLY A 96 -7.86 -4.51 23.07
CA GLY A 96 -8.41 -5.74 22.51
C GLY A 96 -8.67 -6.80 23.58
N PRO A 97 -9.53 -7.80 23.33
CA PRO A 97 -9.74 -8.91 24.25
C PRO A 97 -8.42 -9.61 24.61
N SER A 98 -7.44 -9.61 23.70
CA SER A 98 -6.11 -10.16 23.91
C SER A 98 -5.27 -9.34 24.91
N LEU A 99 -5.44 -8.02 24.97
CA LEU A 99 -4.78 -7.14 25.95
C LEU A 99 -5.37 -7.32 27.35
N THR A 100 -6.70 -7.34 27.46
CA THR A 100 -7.38 -7.63 28.72
C THR A 100 -7.02 -9.02 29.24
N ALA A 101 -6.98 -10.01 28.35
CA ALA A 101 -6.54 -11.36 28.70
C ALA A 101 -5.08 -11.38 29.18
N LEU A 102 -4.19 -10.56 28.60
CA LEU A 102 -2.81 -10.46 29.05
C LEU A 102 -2.73 -9.90 30.47
N GLU A 103 -3.49 -8.84 30.76
CA GLU A 103 -3.56 -8.22 32.07
C GLU A 103 -4.11 -9.18 33.13
N GLU A 104 -5.24 -9.84 32.84
CA GLU A 104 -5.86 -10.82 33.73
C GLU A 104 -4.92 -11.99 34.05
N ASN A 105 -4.25 -12.54 33.03
CA ASN A 105 -3.34 -13.66 33.21
C ASN A 105 -2.02 -13.24 33.88
N ARG A 106 -1.55 -12.01 33.67
CA ARG A 106 -0.41 -11.43 34.42
C ARG A 106 -0.72 -11.37 35.91
N VAL A 107 -1.90 -10.85 36.27
CA VAL A 107 -2.33 -10.76 37.68
C VAL A 107 -2.46 -12.17 38.26
N ALA A 108 -3.14 -13.08 37.56
CA ALA A 108 -3.32 -14.46 38.02
C ALA A 108 -1.99 -15.20 38.20
N PHE A 109 -1.00 -14.98 37.32
CA PHE A 109 0.35 -15.54 37.44
C PHE A 109 1.08 -14.98 38.66
N THR A 110 1.01 -13.67 38.85
CA THR A 110 1.66 -12.98 39.98
C THR A 110 1.07 -13.41 41.32
N GLU A 111 -0.26 -13.48 41.42
CA GLU A 111 -0.95 -13.95 42.63
C GLU A 111 -0.63 -15.42 42.92
N ALA A 112 -0.62 -16.29 41.89
CA ALA A 112 -0.25 -17.68 42.06
C ALA A 112 1.19 -17.81 42.60
N ALA A 113 2.13 -17.06 42.03
CA ALA A 113 3.53 -17.06 42.45
C ALA A 113 3.69 -16.54 43.90
N GLN A 114 3.07 -15.40 44.22
CA GLN A 114 3.10 -14.81 45.56
C GLN A 114 2.42 -15.69 46.61
N GLY A 115 1.46 -16.53 46.23
CA GLY A 115 0.87 -17.53 47.12
C GLY A 115 1.82 -18.65 47.53
N TYR A 116 2.80 -18.99 46.67
CA TYR A 116 3.74 -20.08 46.92
C TYR A 116 5.06 -19.64 47.57
N ILE A 117 5.61 -18.48 47.19
CA ILE A 117 6.92 -18.00 47.67
C ILE A 117 7.05 -17.95 49.20
N PRO A 118 6.15 -17.30 49.97
CA PRO A 118 6.29 -17.22 51.42
C PRO A 118 6.02 -18.57 52.10
N ARG A 119 5.12 -19.39 51.54
CA ARG A 119 4.78 -20.72 52.08
C ARG A 119 5.91 -21.71 51.92
N ALA A 120 6.64 -21.64 50.80
CA ALA A 120 7.78 -22.51 50.55
C ALA A 120 8.92 -22.32 51.55
N ALA A 121 9.01 -21.14 52.19
CA ALA A 121 9.99 -20.88 53.24
C ALA A 121 9.63 -21.52 54.60
N THR A 122 8.35 -21.79 54.84
CA THR A 122 7.86 -22.26 56.16
C THR A 122 7.37 -23.71 56.14
N GLU A 123 6.83 -24.18 55.02
CA GLU A 123 6.10 -25.45 54.93
C GLU A 123 6.33 -26.17 53.59
N PRO A 124 6.14 -27.51 53.56
CA PRO A 124 6.21 -28.25 52.32
C PRO A 124 5.03 -27.99 51.37
N VAL A 125 5.35 -27.41 50.20
CA VAL A 125 4.42 -27.20 49.09
C VAL A 125 4.38 -28.46 48.20
N SER A 126 3.18 -28.87 47.78
CA SER A 126 3.04 -29.96 46.81
C SER A 126 3.45 -29.48 45.41
N LEU A 127 4.60 -29.95 44.92
CA LEU A 127 5.12 -29.61 43.60
C LEU A 127 4.14 -29.90 42.45
N PRO A 128 3.39 -31.03 42.43
CA PRO A 128 2.45 -31.30 41.33
C PRO A 128 1.31 -30.28 41.23
N ALA A 129 0.75 -29.85 42.38
CA ALA A 129 -0.32 -28.86 42.38
C ALA A 129 0.21 -27.46 42.04
N ALA A 130 1.39 -27.10 42.58
CA ALA A 130 2.04 -25.83 42.25
C ALA A 130 2.36 -25.74 40.76
N ARG A 131 2.93 -26.81 40.19
CA ARG A 131 3.21 -26.93 38.75
C ARG A 131 1.95 -26.82 37.92
N SER A 132 0.91 -27.61 38.22
CA SER A 132 -0.34 -27.55 37.46
C SER A 132 -0.96 -26.15 37.47
N ARG A 133 -0.94 -25.46 38.63
CA ARG A 133 -1.47 -24.09 38.71
C ARG A 133 -0.61 -23.12 37.92
N LEU A 134 0.71 -23.12 38.12
CA LEU A 134 1.63 -22.22 37.43
C LEU A 134 1.63 -22.44 35.91
N ASP A 135 1.56 -23.69 35.45
CA ASP A 135 1.41 -24.03 34.02
C ASP A 135 0.11 -23.44 33.46
N GLN A 136 -1.01 -23.55 34.17
CA GLN A 136 -2.28 -22.98 33.74
C GLN A 136 -2.21 -21.46 33.53
N VAL A 137 -1.72 -20.71 34.54
CA VAL A 137 -1.68 -19.25 34.47
C VAL A 137 -0.58 -18.74 33.52
N ALA A 138 0.56 -19.43 33.43
CA ALA A 138 1.60 -19.11 32.46
C ALA A 138 1.12 -19.32 31.02
N ASN A 139 0.41 -20.42 30.75
CA ASN A 139 -0.18 -20.68 29.44
C ASN A 139 -1.21 -19.62 29.06
N GLY A 140 -1.99 -19.09 30.01
CA GLY A 140 -2.89 -17.98 29.74
C GLY A 140 -2.17 -16.70 29.27
N VAL A 141 -1.00 -16.38 29.85
CA VAL A 141 -0.14 -15.29 29.37
C VAL A 141 0.34 -15.56 27.95
N LEU A 142 0.78 -16.79 27.66
CA LEU A 142 1.25 -17.19 26.33
C LEU A 142 0.13 -17.06 25.28
N GLU A 143 -1.06 -17.55 25.58
CA GLU A 143 -2.23 -17.47 24.70
C GLU A 143 -2.64 -16.01 24.43
N ALA A 144 -2.60 -15.15 25.45
CA ALA A 144 -2.86 -13.73 25.29
C ALA A 144 -1.83 -13.04 24.38
N THR A 145 -0.53 -13.33 24.56
CA THR A 145 0.53 -12.82 23.67
C THR A 145 0.40 -13.34 22.23
N ASP A 146 -0.03 -14.59 22.04
CA ASP A 146 -0.30 -15.15 20.72
C ASP A 146 -1.53 -14.49 20.06
N GLY A 147 -2.56 -14.13 20.84
CA GLY A 147 -3.71 -13.35 20.39
C GLY A 147 -3.28 -11.98 19.84
N LEU A 148 -2.44 -11.26 20.60
CA LEU A 148 -1.90 -9.97 20.19
C LEU A 148 -1.06 -10.07 18.91
N ALA A 149 -0.20 -11.09 18.81
CA ALA A 149 0.60 -11.33 17.61
C ALA A 149 -0.27 -11.68 16.38
N LYS A 150 -1.40 -12.37 16.56
CA LYS A 150 -2.34 -12.67 15.47
C LYS A 150 -3.04 -11.41 14.96
N GLU A 151 -3.47 -10.53 15.85
CA GLU A 151 -4.07 -9.26 15.48
C GLU A 151 -3.10 -8.38 14.67
N GLU A 152 -1.82 -8.36 15.07
CA GLU A 152 -0.76 -7.68 14.34
C GLU A 152 -0.50 -8.29 12.95
N ARG A 153 -0.53 -9.62 12.82
CA ARG A 153 -0.39 -10.29 11.52
C ARG A 153 -1.58 -10.02 10.59
N ALA A 154 -2.80 -9.97 11.14
CA ALA A 154 -4.00 -9.68 10.37
C ALA A 154 -3.98 -8.25 9.80
N SER A 155 -3.36 -7.29 10.48
CA SER A 155 -3.20 -5.93 9.96
C SER A 155 -2.21 -5.87 8.78
N LEU A 156 -1.10 -6.63 8.84
CA LEU A 156 -0.13 -6.77 7.75
C LEU A 156 -0.74 -7.34 6.48
N GLU A 157 -1.54 -8.41 6.61
CA GLU A 157 -2.22 -9.03 5.47
C GLU A 157 -3.18 -8.05 4.78
N ARG A 158 -3.91 -7.23 5.55
CA ARG A 158 -4.78 -6.18 5.00
C ARG A 158 -3.99 -5.13 4.22
N VAL A 159 -2.82 -4.70 4.73
CA VAL A 159 -1.97 -3.74 4.03
C VAL A 159 -1.41 -4.34 2.74
N GLN A 160 -0.97 -5.60 2.76
CA GLN A 160 -0.51 -6.29 1.55
C GLN A 160 -1.64 -6.47 0.51
N ALA A 161 -2.84 -6.83 0.95
CA ALA A 161 -4.01 -6.92 0.08
C ALA A 161 -4.36 -5.57 -0.58
N GLN A 162 -4.24 -4.46 0.16
CA GLN A 162 -4.43 -3.13 -0.41
C GLN A 162 -3.35 -2.77 -1.43
N LEU A 163 -2.08 -3.11 -1.18
CA LEU A 163 -0.99 -2.85 -2.13
C LEU A 163 -1.18 -3.61 -3.44
N THR A 164 -1.58 -4.88 -3.38
CA THR A 164 -1.83 -5.70 -4.58
C THR A 164 -3.04 -5.21 -5.38
N ALA A 165 -4.11 -4.76 -4.70
CA ALA A 165 -5.26 -4.13 -5.36
C ALA A 165 -4.91 -2.80 -6.04
N ILE A 166 -4.06 -1.98 -5.42
CA ILE A 166 -3.55 -0.73 -6.01
C ILE A 166 -2.64 -1.04 -7.21
N GLN A 167 -1.80 -2.07 -7.12
CA GLN A 167 -0.86 -2.44 -8.17
C GLN A 167 -1.57 -2.92 -9.44
N SER A 168 -2.58 -3.78 -9.30
CA SER A 168 -3.38 -4.28 -10.44
C SER A 168 -4.21 -3.18 -11.11
N SER A 169 -4.79 -2.28 -10.32
CA SER A 169 -5.53 -1.12 -10.84
C SER A 169 -4.62 -0.14 -11.59
N THR A 170 -3.41 0.09 -11.07
CA THR A 170 -2.43 1.01 -11.68
C THR A 170 -1.89 0.45 -13.00
N GLN A 171 -1.59 -0.86 -13.06
CA GLN A 171 -1.15 -1.49 -14.30
C GLN A 171 -2.22 -1.43 -15.39
N THR A 172 -3.48 -1.68 -15.04
CA THR A 172 -4.59 -1.61 -16.00
C THR A 172 -4.72 -0.19 -16.57
N LEU A 173 -4.72 0.84 -15.71
CA LEU A 173 -4.79 2.25 -16.13
C LEU A 173 -3.62 2.65 -17.03
N MET A 174 -2.39 2.25 -16.68
CA MET A 174 -1.20 2.51 -17.51
C MET A 174 -1.31 1.86 -18.88
N LEU A 175 -1.73 0.60 -18.94
CA LEU A 175 -1.84 -0.14 -20.20
C LEU A 175 -2.96 0.43 -21.07
N THR A 176 -4.13 0.73 -20.49
CA THR A 176 -5.25 1.33 -21.24
C THR A 176 -4.93 2.73 -21.75
N SER A 177 -4.25 3.56 -20.94
CA SER A 177 -3.85 4.91 -21.37
C SER A 177 -2.76 4.87 -22.44
N ALA A 178 -1.80 3.95 -22.36
CA ALA A 178 -0.81 3.74 -23.41
C ALA A 178 -1.45 3.31 -24.73
N VAL A 179 -2.38 2.36 -24.69
CA VAL A 179 -3.13 1.92 -25.88
C VAL A 179 -3.98 3.06 -26.45
N ALA A 180 -4.68 3.82 -25.62
CA ALA A 180 -5.46 4.97 -26.07
C ALA A 180 -4.59 6.06 -26.72
N ALA A 181 -3.44 6.38 -26.12
CA ALA A 181 -2.48 7.33 -26.69
C ALA A 181 -1.92 6.85 -28.04
N ALA A 182 -1.60 5.56 -28.17
CA ALA A 182 -1.13 4.99 -29.43
C ALA A 182 -2.19 5.06 -30.53
N LEU A 183 -3.45 4.74 -30.22
CA LEU A 183 -4.56 4.83 -31.16
C LEU A 183 -4.84 6.27 -31.61
N LEU A 184 -4.78 7.23 -30.67
CA LEU A 184 -4.91 8.66 -31.00
C LEU A 184 -3.77 9.14 -31.89
N GLY A 185 -2.53 8.73 -31.60
CA GLY A 185 -1.37 9.03 -32.44
C GLY A 185 -1.51 8.48 -33.86
N LEU A 186 -1.96 7.23 -33.99
CA LEU A 186 -2.21 6.60 -35.29
C LEU A 186 -3.33 7.30 -36.06
N LEU A 187 -4.43 7.64 -35.39
CA LEU A 187 -5.55 8.35 -36.00
C LEU A 187 -5.12 9.73 -36.52
N LEU A 188 -4.36 10.48 -35.73
CA LEU A 188 -3.81 11.78 -36.13
C LEU A 188 -2.86 11.64 -37.32
N ALA A 189 -1.95 10.66 -37.30
CA ALA A 189 -1.02 10.43 -38.40
C ALA A 189 -1.74 10.12 -39.72
N ILE A 190 -2.76 9.27 -39.69
CA ILE A 190 -3.59 8.95 -40.87
C ILE A 190 -4.34 10.18 -41.35
N THR A 191 -4.92 10.95 -40.43
CA THR A 191 -5.71 12.14 -40.75
C THR A 191 -4.84 13.19 -41.43
N ILE A 192 -3.70 13.56 -40.81
CA ILE A 192 -2.75 14.54 -41.35
C ILE A 192 -2.22 14.11 -42.72
N THR A 193 -1.86 12.84 -42.86
CA THR A 193 -1.33 12.32 -44.13
C THR A 193 -2.37 12.46 -45.25
N ARG A 194 -3.64 12.17 -44.98
CA ARG A 194 -4.71 12.23 -45.98
C ARG A 194 -5.24 13.64 -46.25
N SER A 195 -5.28 14.53 -45.25
CA SER A 195 -5.82 15.88 -45.41
C SER A 195 -4.77 16.89 -45.89
N ILE A 196 -3.48 16.67 -45.57
CA ILE A 196 -2.41 17.64 -45.86
C ILE A 196 -1.38 17.04 -46.82
N THR A 197 -0.72 15.96 -46.40
CA THR A 197 0.47 15.44 -47.13
C THR A 197 0.13 14.97 -48.54
N VAL A 198 -0.95 14.21 -48.71
CA VAL A 198 -1.37 13.70 -50.02
C VAL A 198 -1.84 14.83 -50.97
N PRO A 199 -2.75 15.75 -50.58
CA PRO A 199 -3.12 16.87 -51.44
C PRO A 199 -1.95 17.78 -51.82
N LEU A 200 -1.05 18.08 -50.88
CA LEU A 200 0.14 18.89 -51.19
C LEU A 200 1.07 18.19 -52.19
N ALA A 201 1.31 16.89 -52.04
CA ALA A 201 2.11 16.12 -53.00
C ALA A 201 1.48 16.15 -54.41
N ASN A 202 0.15 16.07 -54.49
CA ASN A 202 -0.58 16.20 -55.76
C ASN A 202 -0.43 17.60 -56.38
N LEU A 203 -0.55 18.66 -55.58
CA LEU A 203 -0.36 20.04 -56.06
C LEU A 203 1.07 20.30 -56.57
N VAL A 204 2.08 19.75 -55.89
CA VAL A 204 3.48 19.81 -56.36
C VAL A 204 3.62 19.09 -57.71
N SER A 205 3.10 17.86 -57.83
CA SER A 205 3.18 17.10 -59.08
C SER A 205 2.48 17.81 -60.26
N ILE A 206 1.35 18.46 -60.02
CA ILE A 206 0.64 19.20 -61.08
C ILE A 206 1.38 20.49 -61.44
N SER A 207 1.99 21.17 -60.46
CA SER A 207 2.83 22.34 -60.72
C SER A 207 4.01 22.00 -61.64
N ASP A 208 4.66 20.85 -61.41
CA ASP A 208 5.73 20.37 -62.29
C ASP A 208 5.23 20.15 -63.73
N LYS A 209 4.07 19.54 -63.92
CA LYS A 209 3.44 19.36 -65.24
C LYS A 209 3.11 20.69 -65.93
N ILE A 210 2.60 21.66 -65.18
CA ILE A 210 2.33 23.01 -65.70
C ILE A 210 3.64 23.65 -66.19
N SER A 211 4.73 23.47 -65.44
CA SER A 211 6.05 24.03 -65.79
C SER A 211 6.64 23.41 -67.07
N THR A 212 6.30 22.16 -67.39
CA THR A 212 6.71 21.48 -68.63
C THR A 212 5.77 21.74 -69.81
N GLY A 213 4.70 22.51 -69.62
CA GLY A 213 3.73 22.85 -70.65
C GLY A 213 2.56 21.85 -70.80
N GLU A 214 2.45 20.86 -69.90
CA GLU A 214 1.35 19.91 -69.85
C GLU A 214 0.13 20.52 -69.14
N LEU A 215 -0.70 21.25 -69.88
CA LEU A 215 -1.84 21.99 -69.34
C LEU A 215 -3.18 21.26 -69.45
N ASP A 216 -3.23 20.01 -69.92
CA ASP A 216 -4.48 19.27 -70.08
C ASP A 216 -4.94 18.55 -68.80
N THR A 217 -4.09 18.47 -67.76
CA THR A 217 -4.45 17.84 -66.48
C THR A 217 -5.09 18.87 -65.53
N PRO A 218 -6.36 18.72 -65.13
CA PRO A 218 -6.99 19.64 -64.17
C PRO A 218 -6.45 19.46 -62.74
N VAL A 219 -6.45 20.55 -61.96
CA VAL A 219 -6.10 20.50 -60.53
C VAL A 219 -7.31 20.03 -59.71
N PRO A 220 -7.22 18.91 -58.97
CA PRO A 220 -8.34 18.41 -58.18
C PRO A 220 -8.55 19.27 -56.92
N VAL A 221 -9.71 19.92 -56.83
CA VAL A 221 -10.15 20.71 -55.66
C VAL A 221 -11.09 19.85 -54.81
N ALA A 222 -10.54 19.13 -53.84
CA ALA A 222 -11.31 18.23 -52.96
C ALA A 222 -11.34 18.67 -51.49
N ALA A 223 -10.34 19.45 -51.04
CA ALA A 223 -10.27 19.94 -49.67
C ALA A 223 -11.12 21.22 -49.51
N GLN A 224 -11.68 21.42 -48.31
CA GLN A 224 -12.49 22.62 -47.95
C GLN A 224 -11.75 23.55 -46.99
N ASP A 225 -10.46 23.32 -46.80
CA ASP A 225 -9.56 24.10 -45.96
C ASP A 225 -8.65 24.98 -46.85
N GLU A 226 -7.61 25.55 -46.25
CA GLU A 226 -6.62 26.39 -46.93
C GLU A 226 -5.94 25.67 -48.10
N ILE A 227 -5.84 24.33 -48.05
CA ILE A 227 -5.28 23.52 -49.15
C ILE A 227 -6.25 23.48 -50.34
N GLY A 228 -7.55 23.49 -50.06
CA GLY A 228 -8.60 23.60 -51.08
C GLY A 228 -8.57 24.94 -51.81
N GLU A 229 -8.46 26.03 -51.06
CA GLU A 229 -8.35 27.39 -51.61
C GLU A 229 -7.09 27.56 -52.47
N LEU A 230 -5.98 26.94 -52.04
CA LEU A 230 -4.75 26.88 -52.82
C LEU A 230 -4.95 26.11 -54.13
N ALA A 231 -5.57 24.92 -54.08
CA ALA A 231 -5.84 24.11 -55.25
C ALA A 231 -6.70 24.86 -56.29
N GLU A 232 -7.72 25.58 -55.84
CA GLU A 232 -8.60 26.38 -56.69
C GLU A 232 -7.84 27.53 -57.37
N SER A 233 -6.97 28.21 -56.61
CA SER A 233 -6.13 29.28 -57.15
C SER A 233 -5.15 28.76 -58.21
N MET A 234 -4.58 27.58 -57.98
CA MET A 234 -3.70 26.90 -58.94
C MET A 234 -4.44 26.50 -60.22
N GLU A 235 -5.70 26.05 -60.11
CA GLU A 235 -6.52 25.70 -61.28
C GLU A 235 -6.81 26.92 -62.15
N ARG A 236 -7.17 28.06 -61.53
CA ARG A 236 -7.37 29.32 -62.25
C ARG A 236 -6.10 29.74 -63.01
N MET A 237 -4.93 29.56 -62.39
CA MET A 237 -3.64 29.82 -63.04
C MET A 237 -3.41 28.91 -64.25
N ARG A 238 -3.61 27.60 -64.09
CA ARG A 238 -3.47 26.62 -65.19
C ARG A 238 -4.35 26.97 -66.39
N ILE A 239 -5.63 27.28 -66.14
CA ILE A 239 -6.59 27.67 -67.19
C ILE A 239 -6.14 28.94 -67.91
N SER A 240 -5.68 29.95 -67.17
CA SER A 240 -5.21 31.22 -67.74
C SER A 240 -4.00 31.03 -68.65
N ILE A 241 -3.01 30.22 -68.22
CA ILE A 241 -1.82 29.91 -69.04
C ILE A 241 -2.23 29.16 -70.31
N LYS A 242 -3.15 28.18 -70.21
CA LYS A 242 -3.63 27.42 -71.37
C LYS A 242 -4.28 28.32 -72.41
N ALA A 243 -5.19 29.19 -71.97
CA ALA A 243 -5.86 30.14 -72.85
C ALA A 243 -4.88 31.12 -73.52
N LEU A 244 -3.82 31.53 -72.80
CA LEU A 244 -2.78 32.40 -73.36
C LEU A 244 -2.01 31.70 -74.50
N ILE A 245 -1.59 30.45 -74.31
CA ILE A 245 -0.86 29.67 -75.34
C ILE A 245 -1.74 29.41 -76.57
N GLU A 246 -3.01 29.07 -76.38
CA GLU A 246 -3.97 28.85 -77.48
C GLU A 246 -4.14 30.12 -78.33
N ARG A 247 -4.26 31.31 -77.69
CA ARG A 247 -4.33 32.60 -78.40
C ARG A 247 -3.07 32.92 -79.21
N MET A 248 -1.89 32.55 -78.73
CA MET A 248 -0.66 32.75 -79.49
C MET A 248 -0.60 31.82 -80.71
N ARG A 249 -0.99 30.55 -80.54
CA ARG A 249 -1.05 29.57 -81.64
C ARG A 249 -2.04 30.00 -82.73
N SER A 250 -3.22 30.52 -82.36
CA SER A 250 -4.21 30.99 -83.35
C SER A 250 -3.74 32.22 -84.14
N ARG A 251 -2.85 33.04 -83.57
CA ARG A 251 -2.37 34.29 -84.18
C ARG A 251 -1.14 34.09 -85.06
N SER A 252 -0.40 32.99 -84.89
CA SER A 252 0.79 32.67 -85.70
C SER A 252 0.49 31.74 -86.89
N GLY A 253 -0.77 31.29 -87.05
CA GLY A 253 -1.22 30.34 -88.08
C GLY A 253 -2.12 30.94 -89.17
N GLY A 254 -2.17 32.26 -89.31
CA GLY A 254 -2.86 32.98 -90.40
C GLY A 254 -1.94 34.06 -90.98
#